data_AF-A0A817QM51-F1
#
_entry.id   AF-A0A817QM51-F1
#
_cell.length_a   1.000
_cell.length_b   1.000
_cell.length_c   1.000
_cell.angle_alpha   90.00
_cell.angle_beta   90.00
_cell.angle_gamma   90.00
#
_symmetry.space_group_name_H-M   'P 1'
#
loop_
_entity.id
_entity.type
_entity.pdbx_description
1 polymer ?
#
loop_
_entity_poly.entity_id
_entity_poly.type
_entity_poly.pdbx_seq_one_letter_code
_entity_poly.pdbx_strand_id
1 'polypeptide(L)'
;MLANSVAVLFMITYVTAQQTCQLTDPDILGPYYLPGAPTSKEQLCANLPAHDRLVLTGQVLDYESECRRGIPNVKLDLWQANYNGVYSGGQSANDWWCRAVIETDSNGKFRITTLFPGRYDDGGYRPAHIHFKVTVPGYPTLVTQLYFNLD
;
A
#
# COMPACT_ATOMS: atom_id res chain seq x y z
N MET A 1 -2.68 -28.93 0.16
CA MET A 1 -2.36 -28.13 1.36
C MET A 1 -2.66 -26.69 0.98
N LEU A 2 -3.81 -26.17 1.42
CA LEU A 2 -4.22 -24.80 1.09
C LEU A 2 -3.38 -23.85 1.96
N ALA A 3 -2.64 -22.94 1.33
CA ALA A 3 -1.82 -21.97 2.02
C ALA A 3 -2.71 -20.88 2.63
N ASN A 4 -2.49 -20.57 3.91
CA ASN A 4 -3.11 -19.45 4.62
C ASN A 4 -3.03 -18.19 3.75
N SER A 5 -4.15 -17.52 3.47
CA SER A 5 -4.21 -16.39 2.53
C SER A 5 -4.81 -15.13 3.20
N VAL A 6 -4.40 -13.93 2.77
CA VAL A 6 -4.79 -12.63 3.37
C VAL A 6 -5.57 -11.79 2.38
N ALA A 7 -6.62 -11.11 2.82
CA ALA A 7 -7.35 -10.10 2.04
C ALA A 7 -7.07 -8.69 2.58
N VAL A 8 -6.67 -7.78 1.71
CA VAL A 8 -6.49 -6.35 1.97
C VAL A 8 -7.64 -5.60 1.31
N LEU A 9 -8.48 -4.98 2.12
CA LEU A 9 -9.59 -4.19 1.63
C LEU A 9 -9.22 -2.70 1.60
N PHE A 10 -9.31 -2.12 0.42
CA PHE A 10 -9.19 -0.68 0.21
C PHE A 10 -10.58 -0.07 0.19
N MET A 11 -10.85 0.87 1.11
CA MET A 11 -12.14 1.56 1.18
C MET A 11 -11.97 3.00 0.72
N ILE A 12 -12.50 3.30 -0.47
CA ILE A 12 -12.83 4.66 -0.91
C ILE A 12 -14.30 4.85 -0.52
N THR A 13 -14.64 5.89 0.25
CA THR A 13 -15.98 6.07 0.83
C THR A 13 -17.09 6.15 -0.22
N TYR A 14 -17.77 5.02 -0.47
CA TYR A 14 -19.20 4.90 -0.83
C TYR A 14 -19.72 3.54 -0.34
N VAL A 15 -20.90 3.55 0.31
CA VAL A 15 -21.55 2.36 0.92
C VAL A 15 -22.40 1.62 -0.12
N THR A 16 -22.64 0.33 0.17
CA THR A 16 -23.61 -0.63 -0.39
C THR A 16 -23.18 -1.44 -1.62
N ALA A 17 -22.34 -2.44 -1.40
CA ALA A 17 -22.50 -3.74 -2.04
C ALA A 17 -22.12 -4.81 -1.00
N GLN A 18 -22.84 -5.93 -0.98
CA GLN A 18 -22.51 -7.09 -0.16
C GLN A 18 -21.08 -7.51 -0.50
N GLN A 19 -20.13 -7.13 0.34
CA GLN A 19 -18.70 -7.29 0.06
C GLN A 19 -18.42 -8.79 0.07
N THR A 20 -18.36 -9.40 -1.12
CA THR A 20 -17.89 -10.77 -1.24
C THR A 20 -16.48 -10.79 -0.71
N CYS A 21 -16.25 -11.53 0.38
CA CYS A 21 -14.91 -11.73 0.90
C CYS A 21 -14.08 -12.41 -0.19
N GLN A 22 -13.14 -11.67 -0.76
CA GLN A 22 -12.26 -12.11 -1.83
C GLN A 22 -10.83 -11.78 -1.41
N LEU A 23 -9.90 -12.65 -1.78
CA LEU A 23 -8.49 -12.38 -1.59
C LEU A 23 -8.07 -11.22 -2.51
N THR A 24 -7.15 -10.41 -2.03
CA THR A 24 -6.54 -9.37 -2.85
C THR A 24 -5.57 -10.02 -3.81
N ASP A 25 -5.71 -9.69 -5.09
CA ASP A 25 -4.81 -10.23 -6.10
C ASP A 25 -3.37 -9.75 -5.88
N PRO A 26 -2.38 -10.65 -6.00
CA PRO A 26 -0.98 -10.26 -5.99
C PRO A 26 -0.62 -9.51 -7.27
N ASP A 27 0.41 -8.69 -7.19
CA ASP A 27 1.03 -8.03 -8.34
C ASP A 27 2.55 -8.04 -8.20
N ILE A 28 3.27 -7.66 -9.25
CA ILE A 28 4.73 -7.61 -9.27
C ILE A 28 5.27 -6.63 -8.23
N LEU A 29 6.44 -6.96 -7.66
CA LEU A 29 7.18 -6.09 -6.74
C LEU A 29 7.67 -4.81 -7.42
N GLY A 30 7.99 -4.90 -8.72
CA GLY A 30 8.67 -3.82 -9.43
C GLY A 30 10.13 -3.64 -8.96
N PRO A 31 10.91 -2.82 -9.68
CA PRO A 31 12.34 -2.68 -9.43
C PRO A 31 12.68 -1.72 -8.28
N TYR A 32 11.70 -0.95 -7.80
CA TYR A 32 11.95 0.18 -6.89
C TYR A 32 11.71 -0.15 -5.41
N TYR A 33 11.43 -1.40 -5.03
CA TYR A 33 11.32 -1.77 -3.62
C TYR A 33 12.69 -1.66 -2.93
N LEU A 34 12.73 -1.00 -1.76
CA LEU A 34 13.91 -0.90 -0.90
C LEU A 34 13.54 -1.35 0.52
N PRO A 35 14.22 -2.35 1.10
CA PRO A 35 13.97 -2.76 2.48
C PRO A 35 14.53 -1.72 3.46
N GLY A 36 13.92 -1.63 4.65
CA GLY A 36 14.41 -0.78 5.74
C GLY A 36 13.85 0.64 5.75
N ALA A 37 12.73 0.88 5.04
CA ALA A 37 12.01 2.14 5.14
C ALA A 37 11.62 2.43 6.60
N PRO A 38 11.63 3.71 7.03
CA PRO A 38 11.28 4.09 8.39
C PRO A 38 9.81 3.81 8.69
N THR A 39 9.50 3.50 9.95
CA THR A 39 8.11 3.40 10.42
C THR A 39 7.48 4.80 10.48
N SER A 40 6.23 4.89 10.04
CA SER A 40 5.41 6.10 10.13
C SER A 40 4.05 5.75 10.73
N LYS A 41 3.43 6.69 11.45
CA LYS A 41 2.08 6.49 11.99
C LYS A 41 1.01 6.59 10.91
N GLU A 42 1.17 7.53 9.99
CA GLU A 42 0.13 7.85 8.99
C GLU A 42 0.65 8.69 7.82
N GLN A 43 1.95 8.87 7.65
CA GLN A 43 2.51 9.81 6.67
C GLN A 43 3.38 9.08 5.64
N LEU A 44 3.18 9.43 4.38
CA LEU A 44 3.98 9.05 3.23
C LEU A 44 4.23 10.33 2.40
N CYS A 45 5.41 10.50 1.79
CA CYS A 45 5.74 11.72 1.02
C CYS A 45 5.59 13.06 1.80
N ALA A 46 5.70 13.06 3.13
CA ALA A 46 5.42 14.25 3.95
C ALA A 46 6.37 15.43 3.72
N ASN A 47 7.62 15.13 3.33
CA ASN A 47 8.69 16.11 3.12
C ASN A 47 8.72 16.70 1.70
N LEU A 48 7.78 16.32 0.83
CA LEU A 48 7.66 16.88 -0.52
C LEU A 48 6.65 18.03 -0.56
N PRO A 49 6.79 18.98 -1.52
CA PRO A 49 5.84 20.07 -1.70
C PRO A 49 4.39 19.60 -1.75
N ALA A 50 3.47 20.45 -1.28
CA ALA A 50 2.05 20.17 -1.30
C ALA A 50 1.50 20.23 -2.74
N HIS A 51 1.66 19.13 -3.47
CA HIS A 51 0.80 18.77 -4.61
C HIS A 51 -0.52 18.20 -4.08
N ASP A 52 -1.35 17.65 -4.97
CA ASP A 52 -2.61 17.01 -4.61
C ASP A 52 -2.39 15.92 -3.55
N ARG A 53 -2.82 16.22 -2.32
CA ARG A 53 -2.70 15.31 -1.18
C ARG A 53 -3.81 14.28 -1.27
N LEU A 54 -3.43 13.03 -1.07
CA LEU A 54 -4.33 11.89 -1.00
C LEU A 54 -4.36 11.37 0.43
N VAL A 55 -5.55 11.09 0.94
CA VAL A 55 -5.73 10.30 2.15
C VAL A 55 -6.25 8.94 1.72
N LEU A 56 -5.50 7.89 2.05
CA LEU A 56 -5.90 6.51 1.82
C LEU A 56 -6.15 5.81 3.15
N THR A 57 -7.30 5.16 3.27
CA THR A 57 -7.65 4.31 4.40
C THR A 57 -7.97 2.92 3.91
N GLY A 58 -7.63 1.91 4.71
CA GLY A 58 -7.97 0.53 4.40
C GLY A 58 -7.98 -0.33 5.65
N GLN A 59 -8.23 -1.61 5.45
CA GLN A 59 -8.25 -2.61 6.50
C GLN A 59 -7.66 -3.92 5.99
N VAL A 60 -6.80 -4.54 6.79
CA VAL A 60 -6.32 -5.90 6.56
C VAL A 60 -7.29 -6.85 7.25
N LEU A 61 -7.89 -7.76 6.48
CA LEU A 61 -8.94 -8.66 6.93
C LEU A 61 -8.47 -10.11 6.82
N ASP A 62 -8.90 -10.92 7.79
CA ASP A 62 -8.73 -12.36 7.77
C ASP A 62 -9.75 -13.01 6.85
N TYR A 63 -9.27 -13.61 5.76
CA TYR A 63 -10.10 -14.31 4.78
C TYR A 63 -10.86 -15.49 5.40
N GLU A 64 -10.22 -16.26 6.29
CA GLU A 64 -10.84 -17.44 6.94
C GLU A 64 -12.01 -17.05 7.86
N SER A 65 -12.06 -15.80 8.30
CA SER A 65 -13.20 -15.25 9.06
C SER A 65 -14.37 -14.80 8.18
N GLU A 66 -14.33 -15.09 6.87
CA GLU A 66 -15.17 -14.47 5.84
C GLU A 66 -15.02 -12.94 5.85
N CYS A 67 -13.79 -12.45 6.03
CA CYS A 67 -13.45 -11.03 6.08
C CYS A 67 -14.16 -10.24 7.21
N ARG A 68 -14.65 -10.92 8.25
CA ARG A 68 -15.34 -10.29 9.39
C ARG A 68 -14.38 -9.78 10.46
N ARG A 69 -13.13 -10.28 10.48
CA ARG A 69 -12.12 -9.96 11.49
C ARG A 69 -10.95 -9.21 10.86
N GLY A 70 -10.65 -8.03 11.40
CA GLY A 70 -9.43 -7.31 11.07
C GLY A 70 -8.20 -7.94 11.75
N ILE A 71 -7.05 -7.84 11.09
CA ILE A 71 -5.79 -8.37 11.61
C ILE A 71 -4.96 -7.22 12.16
N PRO A 72 -4.70 -7.15 13.48
CA PRO A 72 -3.93 -6.07 14.09
C PRO A 72 -2.42 -6.26 13.90
N ASN A 73 -1.67 -5.16 14.10
CA ASN A 73 -0.21 -5.13 14.08
C ASN A 73 0.43 -5.69 12.79
N VAL A 74 -0.28 -5.59 11.66
CA VAL A 74 0.22 -5.97 10.34
C VAL A 74 1.11 -4.88 9.81
N LYS A 75 2.31 -5.26 9.34
CA LYS A 75 3.24 -4.34 8.69
C LYS A 75 2.92 -4.20 7.21
N LEU A 76 2.76 -2.95 6.79
CA LEU A 76 2.51 -2.52 5.43
C LEU A 76 3.73 -1.70 4.98
N ASP A 77 4.63 -2.32 4.23
CA ASP A 77 5.71 -1.62 3.55
C ASP A 77 5.11 -0.94 2.30
N LEU A 78 5.11 0.39 2.29
CA LEU A 78 4.51 1.22 1.26
C LEU A 78 5.57 2.01 0.52
N TRP A 79 5.48 2.05 -0.81
CA TRP A 79 6.29 2.92 -1.64
C TRP A 79 5.54 3.39 -2.88
N GLN A 80 5.87 4.59 -3.36
CA GLN A 80 5.30 5.15 -4.58
C GLN A 80 6.28 6.14 -5.21
N ALA A 81 6.02 6.51 -6.46
CA ALA A 81 6.63 7.66 -7.08
C ALA A 81 6.10 8.97 -6.48
N ASN A 82 6.89 10.04 -6.59
CA ASN A 82 6.39 11.40 -6.39
C ASN A 82 5.47 11.83 -7.56
N TYR A 83 4.97 13.06 -7.49
CA TYR A 83 4.10 13.64 -8.53
C TYR A 83 4.70 13.60 -9.95
N ASN A 84 6.03 13.66 -10.08
CA ASN A 84 6.74 13.63 -11.37
C ASN A 84 7.12 12.21 -11.83
N GLY A 85 6.63 11.16 -11.17
CA GLY A 85 6.95 9.78 -11.57
C GLY A 85 8.33 9.30 -11.12
N VAL A 86 9.00 9.99 -10.19
CA VAL A 86 10.33 9.61 -9.71
C VAL A 86 10.22 8.85 -8.39
N TYR A 87 11.00 7.79 -8.21
CA TYR A 87 11.16 7.07 -6.94
C TYR A 87 12.39 7.53 -6.16
N SER A 88 12.29 7.55 -4.83
CA SER A 88 13.43 7.84 -3.95
C SER A 88 14.41 6.67 -3.89
N GLY A 89 15.61 6.91 -3.37
CA GLY A 89 16.59 5.85 -3.11
C GLY A 89 17.54 5.51 -4.26
N GLY A 90 17.45 6.24 -5.39
CA GLY A 90 18.35 6.07 -6.53
C GLY A 90 19.77 6.60 -6.30
N GLN A 91 19.91 7.82 -5.76
CA GLN A 91 21.21 8.47 -5.55
C GLN A 91 21.76 8.31 -4.11
N SER A 92 20.90 7.94 -3.15
CA SER A 92 21.27 7.76 -1.75
C SER A 92 20.37 6.73 -1.09
N ALA A 93 20.96 5.73 -0.43
CA ALA A 93 20.23 4.70 0.29
C ALA A 93 19.45 5.23 1.52
N ASN A 94 19.70 6.48 1.94
CA ASN A 94 19.02 7.11 3.08
C ASN A 94 17.90 8.06 2.65
N ASP A 95 17.55 8.05 1.37
CA ASP A 95 16.50 8.90 0.82
C ASP A 95 15.15 8.18 0.83
N TRP A 96 14.35 8.42 1.87
CA TRP A 96 13.12 7.67 2.16
C TRP A 96 11.82 8.43 1.85
N TRP A 97 11.85 9.55 1.11
CA TRP A 97 10.58 10.19 0.74
C TRP A 97 9.69 9.24 -0.04
N CYS A 98 8.38 9.33 0.21
CA CYS A 98 7.40 8.40 -0.36
C CYS A 98 7.64 6.91 -0.05
N ARG A 99 8.34 6.59 1.05
CA ARG A 99 8.51 5.22 1.56
C ARG A 99 8.26 5.18 3.06
N ALA A 100 7.46 4.22 3.53
CA ALA A 100 7.25 4.02 4.96
C ALA A 100 6.75 2.62 5.27
N VAL A 101 7.00 2.15 6.50
CA VAL A 101 6.26 1.03 7.09
C VAL A 101 5.12 1.58 7.95
N ILE A 102 3.89 1.17 7.64
CA ILE A 102 2.70 1.48 8.42
C ILE A 102 2.24 0.23 9.14
N GLU A 103 1.75 0.38 10.37
CA GLU A 103 1.21 -0.73 11.15
C GLU A 103 -0.30 -0.55 11.33
N THR A 104 -1.07 -1.61 11.13
CA THR A 104 -2.52 -1.59 11.34
C THR A 104 -2.90 -1.51 12.82
N ASP A 105 -3.98 -0.81 13.13
CA ASP A 105 -4.52 -0.70 14.49
C ASP A 105 -5.14 -2.02 15.02
N SER A 106 -5.75 -1.96 16.21
CA SER A 106 -6.40 -3.12 16.85
C SER A 106 -7.57 -3.73 16.06
N ASN A 107 -8.15 -2.97 15.12
CA ASN A 107 -9.20 -3.44 14.22
C ASN A 107 -8.64 -3.79 12.83
N GLY A 108 -7.31 -3.83 12.66
CA GLY A 108 -6.66 -4.08 11.37
C GLY A 108 -6.75 -2.92 10.39
N LYS A 109 -7.12 -1.72 10.84
CA LYS A 109 -7.25 -0.54 9.97
C LYS A 109 -5.94 0.20 9.84
N PHE A 110 -5.72 0.84 8.70
CA PHE A 110 -4.61 1.75 8.48
C PHE A 110 -5.10 3.03 7.79
N ARG A 111 -4.32 4.10 7.97
CA ARG A 111 -4.51 5.38 7.32
C ARG A 111 -3.16 5.92 6.90
N ILE A 112 -3.09 6.46 5.69
CA ILE A 112 -1.95 7.23 5.21
C ILE A 112 -2.42 8.55 4.60
N THR A 113 -1.65 9.60 4.83
CA THR A 113 -1.67 10.85 4.08
C THR A 113 -0.44 10.86 3.19
N THR A 114 -0.65 11.06 1.89
CA THR A 114 0.39 11.02 0.86
C THR A 114 0.15 12.05 -0.24
N LEU A 115 0.99 12.03 -1.27
CA LEU A 115 0.75 12.71 -2.54
C LEU A 115 0.12 11.76 -3.55
N PHE A 116 -0.71 12.29 -4.46
CA PHE A 116 -1.12 11.54 -5.63
C PHE A 116 0.12 11.19 -6.49
N PRO A 117 0.39 9.90 -6.78
CA PRO A 117 1.58 9.51 -7.52
C PRO A 117 1.50 9.91 -9.00
N GLY A 118 2.63 10.33 -9.55
CA GLY A 118 2.77 10.50 -10.99
C GLY A 118 2.78 9.18 -11.73
N ARG A 119 2.36 9.21 -13.00
CA ARG A 119 2.64 8.16 -13.97
C ARG A 119 4.13 8.21 -14.34
N TYR A 120 4.72 7.09 -14.76
CA TYR A 120 6.14 7.04 -15.14
C TYR A 120 6.39 6.04 -16.26
N ASP A 121 7.55 6.16 -16.90
CA ASP A 121 8.02 5.25 -17.95
C ASP A 121 9.34 4.62 -17.51
N ASP A 122 9.37 3.29 -17.48
CA ASP A 122 10.54 2.47 -17.13
C ASP A 122 10.73 1.37 -18.20
N GLY A 123 10.77 1.77 -19.46
CA GLY A 123 10.74 0.84 -20.61
C GLY A 123 9.33 0.38 -20.98
N GLY A 124 8.32 1.15 -20.56
CA GLY A 124 6.91 0.88 -20.68
C GLY A 124 6.11 1.79 -19.76
N TYR A 125 5.08 2.45 -20.31
CA TYR A 125 4.28 3.40 -19.55
C TYR A 125 3.48 2.73 -18.44
N ARG A 126 3.62 3.24 -17.22
CA ARG A 126 2.96 2.73 -16.01
C ARG A 126 1.93 3.73 -15.49
N PRO A 127 0.69 3.30 -15.21
CA PRO A 127 -0.33 4.16 -14.60
C PRO A 127 0.10 4.58 -13.20
N ALA A 128 -0.57 5.58 -12.61
CA ALA A 128 -0.31 6.02 -11.26
C ALA A 128 -0.71 4.90 -10.27
N HIS A 129 0.16 4.56 -9.32
CA HIS A 129 -0.11 3.54 -8.31
C HIS A 129 0.69 3.72 -7.02
N ILE A 130 0.23 3.06 -5.96
CA ILE A 130 0.95 2.88 -4.69
C ILE A 130 1.19 1.39 -4.50
N HIS A 131 2.44 1.02 -4.19
CA HIS A 131 2.77 -0.35 -3.90
C HIS A 131 2.52 -0.71 -2.43
N PHE A 132 2.16 -1.98 -2.22
CA PHE A 132 1.97 -2.59 -0.92
C PHE A 132 2.77 -3.88 -0.84
N LYS A 133 3.55 -4.02 0.23
CA LYS A 133 4.05 -5.32 0.69
C LYS A 133 3.54 -5.55 2.11
N VAL A 134 2.66 -6.53 2.25
CA VAL A 134 1.90 -6.80 3.48
C VAL A 134 2.46 -8.04 4.15
N THR A 135 2.96 -7.86 5.37
CA THR A 135 3.55 -8.94 6.16
C THR A 135 2.69 -9.22 7.39
N VAL A 136 1.98 -10.35 7.36
CA VAL A 136 1.21 -10.87 8.50
C VAL A 136 1.97 -12.06 9.10
N PRO A 137 2.28 -12.06 10.41
CA PRO A 137 2.93 -13.21 11.05
C PRO A 137 2.15 -14.52 10.83
N GLY A 138 2.83 -15.55 10.30
CA GLY A 138 2.23 -16.86 10.03
C GLY A 138 1.52 -17.00 8.67
N TYR A 139 1.56 -15.98 7.82
CA TYR A 139 1.01 -16.00 6.47
C TYR A 139 2.09 -15.70 5.42
N PRO A 140 1.91 -16.15 4.17
CA PRO A 140 2.68 -15.66 3.04
C PRO A 140 2.59 -14.13 2.92
N THR A 141 3.72 -13.50 2.58
CA THR A 141 3.75 -12.08 2.27
C THR A 141 2.95 -11.80 1.00
N LEU A 142 2.05 -10.82 1.03
CA LEU A 142 1.34 -10.33 -0.15
C LEU A 142 2.09 -9.11 -0.71
N VAL A 143 2.36 -9.12 -2.01
CA VAL A 143 2.82 -7.94 -2.75
C VAL A 143 1.74 -7.59 -3.77
N THR A 144 1.34 -6.32 -3.82
CA THR A 144 0.29 -5.85 -4.74
C THR A 144 0.43 -4.35 -5.00
N GLN A 145 -0.42 -3.80 -5.88
CA GLN A 145 -0.42 -2.40 -6.30
C GLN A 145 -1.86 -1.85 -6.29
N LEU A 146 -2.04 -0.67 -5.71
CA LEU A 146 -3.28 0.11 -5.82
C LEU A 146 -3.14 1.08 -6.99
N TYR A 147 -3.90 0.84 -8.06
CA TYR A 147 -3.92 1.68 -9.25
C TYR A 147 -4.98 2.77 -9.16
N PHE A 148 -4.67 3.94 -9.71
CA PHE A 148 -5.64 5.02 -9.85
C PHE A 148 -6.08 5.16 -11.30
N ASN A 149 -7.39 5.11 -11.50
CA ASN A 149 -7.97 5.55 -12.76
C ASN A 149 -8.00 7.08 -12.76
N LEU A 150 -7.39 7.68 -13.78
CA LEU A 150 -7.26 9.13 -13.94
C LEU A 150 -8.03 9.65 -15.15
N ASP A 151 -8.89 8.81 -15.72
CA ASP A 151 -9.68 9.10 -16.92
C ASP A 151 -11.01 9.80 -16.60
#